data_AF-A0A8T3MMC1-F1
#
_entry.id   AF-A0A8T3MMC1-F1
#
_cell.length_a   1.000
_cell.length_b   1.000
_cell.length_c   1.000
_cell.angle_alpha   90.00
_cell.angle_beta   90.00
_cell.angle_gamma   90.00
#
_symmetry.space_group_name_H-M   'P 1'
#
loop_
_entity.id
_entity.type
_entity.pdbx_description
1 polymer ?
#
loop_
_entity_poly.entity_id
_entity_poly.type
_entity_poly.pdbx_seq_one_letter_code
_entity_poly.pdbx_strand_id
1 'polypeptide(L)'
;MLRTVAFVPQRPWVLLASVFAATLFFGFIVQAAGSAYLRWTADPIVLHYRTTLSYTSALVGDAILLPILNVVVTSQLFAWRRRATAGEVLAALLLGAVLTVGVHLYQAANALLNWTMLEPYSWTPLGYVHAGFMFAELSFVLFFWGQVARVAQDRPRGVLSHRIAIVILCSLVFMRLLLGDYGYFA
;
A
#
# COMPACT_ATOMS: atom_id res chain seq x y z
N MET A 1 -15.72 -14.27 -20.45
CA MET A 1 -15.72 -15.63 -19.86
C MET A 1 -14.54 -15.74 -18.90
N LEU A 2 -14.81 -15.61 -17.60
CA LEU A 2 -13.81 -15.70 -16.53
C LEU A 2 -13.19 -17.10 -16.51
N ARG A 3 -11.88 -17.21 -16.77
CA ARG A 3 -11.14 -18.47 -16.60
C ARG A 3 -10.83 -18.64 -15.11
N THR A 4 -11.45 -19.62 -14.45
CA THR A 4 -11.18 -19.94 -13.05
C THR A 4 -10.06 -20.97 -12.94
N VAL A 5 -9.22 -20.85 -11.92
CA VAL A 5 -8.18 -21.85 -11.62
C VAL A 5 -8.82 -22.98 -10.79
N ALA A 6 -8.71 -24.22 -11.26
CA ALA A 6 -9.26 -25.41 -10.58
C ALA A 6 -8.44 -25.83 -9.34
N PHE A 7 -7.20 -25.34 -9.20
CA PHE A 7 -6.32 -25.69 -8.10
C PHE A 7 -6.76 -25.01 -6.78
N VAL A 8 -7.01 -25.83 -5.76
CA VAL A 8 -7.27 -25.39 -4.38
C VAL A 8 -5.94 -25.44 -3.63
N PRO A 9 -5.31 -24.31 -3.25
CA PRO A 9 -4.20 -24.37 -2.32
C PRO A 9 -4.69 -24.98 -1.01
N GLN A 10 -4.00 -26.01 -0.53
CA GLN A 10 -4.39 -26.76 0.67
C GLN A 10 -4.42 -25.91 1.94
N ARG A 11 -3.77 -24.72 1.94
CA ARG A 11 -3.62 -23.84 3.10
C ARG A 11 -3.70 -22.35 2.71
N PRO A 12 -4.91 -21.81 2.42
CA PRO A 12 -5.06 -20.39 2.05
C PRO A 12 -4.59 -19.43 3.16
N TRP A 13 -4.64 -19.87 4.42
CA TRP A 13 -4.18 -19.09 5.56
C TRP A 13 -2.68 -18.79 5.53
N VAL A 14 -1.85 -19.65 4.93
CA VAL A 14 -0.40 -19.39 4.80
C VAL A 14 -0.18 -18.18 3.90
N LEU A 15 -0.86 -18.14 2.74
CA LEU A 15 -0.79 -16.99 1.83
C LEU A 15 -1.25 -15.71 2.53
N LEU A 16 -2.39 -15.75 3.23
CA LEU A 16 -2.91 -14.58 3.94
C LEU A 16 -1.95 -14.11 5.03
N ALA A 17 -1.39 -15.02 5.83
CA ALA A 17 -0.41 -14.69 6.85
C ALA A 17 0.89 -14.14 6.26
N SER A 18 1.36 -14.68 5.13
CA SER A 18 2.53 -14.17 4.41
C SER A 18 2.29 -12.77 3.87
N VAL A 19 1.11 -12.50 3.29
CA VAL A 19 0.75 -11.15 2.84
C VAL A 19 0.70 -10.17 4.01
N PHE A 20 0.04 -10.55 5.11
CA PHE A 20 0.01 -9.73 6.32
C PHE A 20 1.42 -9.40 6.83
N ALA A 21 2.26 -10.43 7.00
CA ALA A 21 3.62 -10.28 7.51
C ALA A 21 4.50 -9.46 6.57
N ALA A 22 4.41 -9.68 5.26
CA ALA A 22 5.16 -8.90 4.28
C ALA A 22 4.74 -7.43 4.27
N THR A 23 3.43 -7.14 4.23
CA THR A 23 2.93 -5.76 4.29
C THR A 23 3.33 -5.08 5.59
N LEU A 24 3.17 -5.74 6.74
CA LEU A 24 3.55 -5.17 8.03
C LEU A 24 5.06 -4.91 8.10
N PHE A 25 5.88 -5.85 7.59
CA PHE A 25 7.32 -5.75 7.64
C PHE A 25 7.84 -4.58 6.79
N PHE A 26 7.49 -4.55 5.50
CA PHE A 26 7.97 -3.52 4.58
C PHE A 26 7.24 -2.18 4.74
N GLY A 27 5.94 -2.22 5.03
CA GLY A 27 5.11 -1.03 5.20
C GLY A 27 5.41 -0.30 6.51
N PHE A 28 5.73 -1.01 7.60
CA PHE A 28 5.90 -0.38 8.90
C PHE A 28 7.21 -0.72 9.60
N ILE A 29 7.52 -2.01 9.82
CA ILE A 29 8.65 -2.41 10.70
C ILE A 29 9.99 -1.84 10.20
N VAL A 30 10.28 -1.94 8.91
CA VAL A 30 11.54 -1.42 8.35
C VAL A 30 11.67 0.09 8.57
N GLN A 31 10.59 0.85 8.35
CA GLN A 31 10.58 2.30 8.50
C GLN A 31 10.62 2.72 9.98
N ALA A 32 9.88 2.01 10.83
CA ALA A 32 9.87 2.23 12.28
C ALA A 32 11.24 1.91 12.90
N ALA A 33 11.87 0.81 12.51
CA ALA A 33 13.22 0.45 12.95
C ALA A 33 14.26 1.46 12.46
N GLY A 34 14.18 1.90 11.20
CA GLY A 34 15.00 2.99 10.68
C GLY A 34 14.85 4.28 11.48
N SER A 35 13.61 4.69 11.76
CA SER A 35 13.31 5.87 12.59
C SER A 35 13.85 5.73 14.01
N ALA A 36 13.70 4.55 14.63
CA ALA A 36 14.20 4.27 15.97
C ALA A 36 15.74 4.29 16.02
N TYR A 37 16.40 3.73 15.01
CA TYR A 37 17.85 3.76 14.88
C TYR A 37 18.38 5.19 14.76
N LEU A 38 17.81 6.00 13.86
CA LEU A 38 18.20 7.39 13.68
C LEU A 38 17.98 8.21 14.96
N ARG A 39 16.93 7.92 15.72
CA ARG A 39 16.67 8.55 17.03
C ARG A 39 17.73 8.17 18.06
N TRP A 40 18.12 6.90 18.10
CA TRP A 40 19.18 6.43 19.01
C TRP A 40 20.51 7.11 18.68
N THR A 41 20.86 7.25 17.40
CA THR A 41 22.11 7.92 16.99
C THR A 41 22.06 9.45 17.03
N ALA A 42 20.97 10.03 17.56
CA ALA A 42 20.73 11.48 17.60
C ALA A 42 20.93 12.16 16.22
N ASP A 43 20.51 11.48 15.16
CA ASP A 43 20.67 11.97 13.81
C ASP A 43 19.85 13.27 13.59
N PRO A 44 20.44 14.32 12.98
CA PRO A 44 19.74 15.58 12.71
C PRO A 44 18.39 15.42 12.01
N ILE A 45 18.20 14.37 11.21
CA ILE A 45 16.95 14.05 10.52
C ILE A 45 15.78 13.96 11.52
N VAL A 46 15.97 13.26 12.65
CA VAL A 46 14.90 13.02 13.63
C VAL A 46 14.66 14.25 14.50
N LEU A 47 15.66 15.13 14.61
CA LEU A 47 15.58 16.36 15.38
C LEU A 47 14.86 17.48 14.60
N HIS A 48 14.95 17.49 13.27
CA HIS A 48 14.45 18.58 12.42
C HIS A 48 13.22 18.20 11.59
N TYR A 49 12.98 16.91 11.35
CA TYR A 49 11.87 16.44 10.52
C TYR A 49 10.94 15.49 11.29
N ARG A 50 9.65 15.50 10.91
CA ARG A 50 8.70 14.48 11.37
C ARG A 50 9.13 13.13 10.79
N THR A 51 9.20 12.11 11.64
CA THR A 51 9.58 10.74 11.28
C THR A 51 8.37 9.84 11.17
N THR A 52 8.53 8.62 10.64
CA THR A 52 7.45 7.63 10.52
C THR A 52 6.65 7.48 11.82
N LEU A 53 7.33 7.44 12.97
CA LEU A 53 6.70 7.26 14.27
C LEU A 53 5.88 8.49 14.76
N SER A 54 5.97 9.62 14.06
CA SER A 54 5.25 10.86 14.37
C SER A 54 3.95 11.03 13.57
N TYR A 55 3.66 10.08 12.66
CA TYR A 55 2.50 10.12 11.76
C TYR A 55 1.46 9.09 12.20
N THR A 56 0.22 9.54 12.42
CA THR A 56 -0.88 8.64 12.79
C THR A 56 -1.22 7.71 11.63
N SER A 57 -1.11 8.21 10.39
CA SER A 57 -1.23 7.43 9.16
C SER A 57 -0.17 6.34 9.05
N ALA A 58 1.05 6.55 9.56
CA ALA A 58 2.04 5.48 9.59
C ALA A 58 1.74 4.44 10.70
N LEU A 59 1.42 4.90 11.91
CA LEU A 59 1.14 4.00 13.05
C LEU A 59 -0.12 3.17 12.85
N VAL A 60 -1.20 3.79 12.38
CA VAL A 60 -2.50 3.13 12.20
C VAL A 60 -2.67 2.65 10.78
N GLY A 61 -2.32 3.48 9.79
CA GLY A 61 -2.43 3.11 8.39
C GLY A 61 -1.45 2.00 8.02
N ASP A 62 -0.15 2.24 8.12
CA ASP A 62 0.85 1.29 7.63
C ASP A 62 1.00 0.05 8.52
N ALA A 63 0.86 0.19 9.84
CA ALA A 63 1.02 -0.94 10.76
C ALA A 63 -0.25 -1.81 10.93
N ILE A 64 -1.44 -1.27 10.64
CA ILE A 64 -2.70 -1.97 10.92
C ILE A 64 -3.59 -2.02 9.69
N LEU A 65 -3.97 -0.87 9.12
CA LEU A 65 -4.95 -0.82 8.03
C LEU A 65 -4.42 -1.47 6.75
N LEU A 66 -3.20 -1.17 6.31
CA LEU A 66 -2.64 -1.73 5.08
C LEU A 66 -2.45 -3.25 5.15
N PRO A 67 -1.87 -3.84 6.22
CA PRO A 67 -1.79 -5.30 6.36
C PRO A 67 -3.16 -5.99 6.31
N ILE A 68 -4.16 -5.43 7.00
CA ILE A 68 -5.52 -5.96 6.99
C ILE A 68 -6.14 -5.81 5.58
N LEU A 69 -6.00 -4.64 4.96
CA LEU A 69 -6.50 -4.38 3.62
C LEU A 69 -5.93 -5.38 2.61
N ASN A 70 -4.62 -5.64 2.65
CA ASN A 70 -3.99 -6.58 1.72
C ASN A 70 -4.43 -8.02 1.95
N VAL A 71 -4.69 -8.43 3.19
CA VAL A 71 -5.32 -9.73 3.47
C VAL A 71 -6.73 -9.79 2.90
N VAL A 72 -7.53 -8.75 3.08
CA VAL A 72 -8.91 -8.70 2.58
C VAL A 72 -8.94 -8.72 1.06
N VAL A 73 -8.10 -7.90 0.40
CA VAL A 73 -7.89 -7.91 -1.05
C VAL A 73 -7.49 -9.30 -1.54
N THR A 74 -6.45 -9.90 -0.95
CA THR A 74 -5.97 -11.23 -1.32
C THR A 74 -7.06 -12.28 -1.15
N SER A 75 -7.81 -12.23 -0.05
CA SER A 75 -8.90 -13.17 0.21
C SER A 75 -10.05 -13.02 -0.81
N GLN A 76 -10.33 -11.80 -1.29
CA GLN A 76 -11.33 -11.56 -2.32
C GLN A 76 -10.86 -12.04 -3.69
N LEU A 77 -9.61 -11.77 -4.05
CA LEU A 77 -8.97 -12.29 -5.26
C LEU A 77 -8.97 -13.82 -5.26
N PHE A 78 -8.62 -14.41 -4.11
CA PHE A 78 -8.66 -15.85 -3.90
C PHE A 78 -10.07 -16.44 -3.97
N ALA A 79 -11.12 -15.69 -3.56
CA ALA A 79 -12.50 -16.16 -3.68
C ALA A 79 -12.98 -16.20 -5.13
N TRP A 80 -12.57 -15.23 -5.95
CA TRP A 80 -12.89 -15.25 -7.37
C TRP A 80 -12.09 -16.28 -8.17
N ARG A 81 -10.86 -16.59 -7.74
CA ARG A 81 -9.94 -17.54 -8.40
C ARG A 81 -9.78 -17.27 -9.89
N ARG A 82 -9.90 -16.00 -10.29
CA ARG A 82 -9.78 -15.63 -11.70
C ARG A 82 -8.32 -15.74 -12.10
N ARG A 83 -8.07 -16.44 -13.20
CA ARG A 83 -6.77 -16.46 -13.84
C ARG A 83 -6.55 -15.13 -14.54
N ALA A 84 -5.77 -14.26 -13.90
CA ALA A 84 -5.36 -13.00 -14.50
C ALA A 84 -4.46 -13.25 -15.71
N THR A 85 -4.58 -12.38 -16.71
CA THR A 85 -3.69 -12.37 -17.87
C THR A 85 -2.41 -11.59 -17.55
N ALA A 86 -1.33 -11.88 -18.28
CA ALA A 86 -0.08 -11.13 -18.14
C ALA A 86 -0.28 -9.62 -18.41
N GLY A 87 -1.16 -9.26 -19.34
CA GLY A 87 -1.49 -7.87 -19.63
C GLY A 87 -2.16 -7.14 -18.45
N GLU A 88 -2.99 -7.83 -17.67
CA GLU A 88 -3.62 -7.24 -16.48
C GLU A 88 -2.63 -7.01 -15.35
N VAL A 89 -1.68 -7.92 -15.17
CA VAL A 89 -0.58 -7.77 -14.21
C VAL A 89 0.34 -6.63 -14.65
N LEU A 90 0.74 -6.61 -15.92
CA LEU A 90 1.64 -5.57 -16.47
C LEU A 90 1.00 -4.19 -16.41
N ALA A 91 -0.29 -4.06 -16.75
CA ALA A 91 -1.00 -2.79 -16.65
C ALA A 91 -1.00 -2.24 -15.21
N ALA A 92 -1.21 -3.11 -14.21
CA ALA A 92 -1.18 -2.71 -12.81
C ALA A 92 0.22 -2.32 -12.33
N LEU A 93 1.27 -3.03 -12.79
CA LEU A 93 2.66 -2.67 -12.53
C LEU A 93 3.01 -1.31 -13.14
N LEU A 94 2.70 -1.09 -14.42
CA LEU A 94 3.00 0.16 -15.11
C LEU A 94 2.26 1.35 -14.50
N LEU A 95 0.96 1.20 -14.21
CA LEU A 95 0.19 2.25 -13.55
C LEU A 95 0.71 2.51 -12.12
N GLY A 96 1.07 1.48 -11.37
CA GLY A 96 1.68 1.64 -10.05
C GLY A 96 3.02 2.39 -10.12
N ALA A 97 3.86 2.09 -11.11
CA ALA A 97 5.11 2.80 -11.34
C ALA A 97 4.87 4.28 -11.67
N VAL A 98 3.95 4.57 -12.60
CA VAL A 98 3.57 5.94 -12.98
C VAL A 98 3.08 6.73 -11.77
N LEU A 99 2.17 6.15 -10.97
CA LEU A 99 1.66 6.82 -9.78
C LEU A 99 2.76 7.02 -8.74
N THR A 100 3.61 6.02 -8.50
CA THR A 100 4.71 6.13 -7.55
C THR A 100 5.67 7.25 -7.94
N VAL A 101 6.13 7.27 -9.19
CA VAL A 101 6.99 8.35 -9.69
C VAL A 101 6.26 9.70 -9.59
N GLY A 102 4.99 9.76 -10.00
CA GLY A 102 4.19 10.98 -9.93
C GLY A 102 4.09 11.56 -8.53
N VAL A 103 3.79 10.74 -7.51
CA VAL A 103 3.70 11.23 -6.12
C VAL A 103 5.04 11.67 -5.55
N HIS A 104 6.15 11.00 -5.90
CA HIS A 104 7.49 11.40 -5.45
C HIS A 104 7.95 12.69 -6.14
N LEU A 105 7.69 12.84 -7.44
CA LEU A 105 7.95 14.10 -8.15
C LEU A 105 7.09 15.24 -7.59
N TYR A 106 5.82 14.97 -7.26
CA TYR A 106 4.96 15.95 -6.59
C TYR A 106 5.50 16.34 -5.21
N GLN A 107 5.95 15.36 -4.41
CA GLN A 107 6.59 15.60 -3.12
C GLN A 107 7.81 16.53 -3.28
N ALA A 108 8.69 16.23 -4.23
CA ALA A 108 9.89 17.01 -4.52
C ALA A 108 9.56 18.44 -5.02
N ALA A 109 8.63 18.57 -5.97
CA ALA A 109 8.26 19.84 -6.57
C ALA A 109 7.61 20.81 -5.56
N ASN A 110 6.94 20.28 -4.53
CA ASN A 110 6.28 21.09 -3.50
C ASN A 110 7.08 21.17 -2.19
N ALA A 111 8.34 20.72 -2.18
CA ALA A 111 9.19 20.69 -0.99
C ALA A 111 8.49 20.10 0.25
N LEU A 112 7.77 18.99 0.06
CA LEU A 112 7.13 18.25 1.16
C LEU A 112 8.20 17.42 1.89
N LEU A 113 9.04 18.12 2.66
CA LEU A 113 10.20 17.55 3.32
C LEU A 113 9.81 16.71 4.55
N ASN A 114 10.44 15.54 4.68
CA ASN A 114 10.27 14.63 5.81
C ASN A 114 11.45 13.62 5.84
N TRP A 115 11.35 12.59 6.69
CA TRP A 115 12.36 11.53 6.81
C TRP A 115 12.66 10.76 5.50
N THR A 116 11.79 10.79 4.48
CA THR A 116 12.05 10.16 3.17
C THR A 116 12.82 11.08 2.23
N MET A 117 12.73 12.39 2.39
CA MET A 117 13.30 13.38 1.48
C MET A 117 13.63 14.67 2.26
N LEU A 118 14.92 14.92 2.48
CA LEU A 118 15.41 16.02 3.32
C LEU A 118 15.54 17.33 2.55
N GLU A 119 15.80 17.23 1.25
CA GLU A 119 15.89 18.33 0.30
C GLU A 119 15.16 17.93 -0.99
N PRO A 120 14.61 18.88 -1.76
CA PRO A 120 13.94 18.57 -3.02
C PRO A 120 14.81 17.70 -3.92
N TYR A 121 14.24 16.59 -4.42
CA TYR A 121 14.91 15.61 -5.28
C TYR A 121 16.06 14.81 -4.63
N SER A 122 16.21 14.89 -3.30
CA SER A 122 17.22 14.15 -2.52
C SER A 122 16.54 13.22 -1.52
N TRP A 123 16.28 11.98 -1.94
CA TRP A 123 15.66 10.95 -1.08
C TRP A 123 16.69 10.21 -0.26
N THR A 124 16.32 9.90 0.98
CA THR A 124 17.15 9.07 1.88
C THR A 124 17.08 7.60 1.46
N PRO A 125 18.00 6.73 1.94
CA PRO A 125 17.89 5.29 1.73
C PRO A 125 16.55 4.72 2.21
N LEU A 126 16.04 5.21 3.34
CA LEU A 126 14.71 4.83 3.84
C LEU A 126 13.59 5.34 2.91
N GLY A 127 13.77 6.51 2.29
CA GLY A 127 12.88 7.02 1.24
C GLY A 127 12.82 6.12 0.01
N TYR A 128 13.94 5.59 -0.47
CA TYR A 128 13.94 4.63 -1.59
C TYR A 128 13.25 3.31 -1.24
N VAL A 129 13.44 2.80 -0.01
CA VAL A 129 12.70 1.62 0.48
C VAL A 129 11.19 1.89 0.52
N HIS A 130 10.80 3.05 1.04
CA HIS A 130 9.40 3.48 1.07
C HIS A 130 8.81 3.60 -0.34
N ALA A 131 9.56 4.18 -1.30
CA ALA A 131 9.14 4.27 -2.69
C ALA A 131 8.90 2.89 -3.32
N GLY A 132 9.77 1.91 -3.04
CA GLY A 132 9.61 0.53 -3.47
C GLY A 132 8.37 -0.15 -2.87
N PHE A 133 8.10 0.09 -1.58
CA PHE A 133 6.88 -0.37 -0.92
C PHE A 133 5.62 0.27 -1.55
N MET A 134 5.62 1.58 -1.74
CA MET A 134 4.52 2.31 -2.39
C MET A 134 4.25 1.80 -3.79
N PHE A 135 5.29 1.51 -4.57
CA PHE A 135 5.15 0.87 -5.88
C PHE A 135 4.43 -0.47 -5.80
N ALA A 136 4.89 -1.38 -4.93
CA ALA A 136 4.27 -2.68 -4.76
C ALA A 136 2.80 -2.57 -4.32
N GLU A 137 2.53 -1.69 -3.35
CA GLU A 137 1.19 -1.46 -2.81
C GLU A 137 0.23 -0.89 -3.86
N LEU A 138 0.64 0.18 -4.55
CA LEU A 138 -0.17 0.80 -5.60
C LEU A 138 -0.44 -0.18 -6.74
N SER A 139 0.57 -0.95 -7.18
CA SER A 139 0.38 -1.98 -8.18
C SER A 139 -0.60 -3.06 -7.71
N PHE A 140 -0.55 -3.47 -6.45
CA PHE A 140 -1.44 -4.49 -5.92
C PHE A 140 -2.90 -4.01 -5.83
N VAL A 141 -3.11 -2.79 -5.33
CA VAL A 141 -4.43 -2.16 -5.25
C VAL A 141 -5.01 -1.92 -6.65
N LEU A 142 -4.22 -1.42 -7.60
CA LEU A 142 -4.64 -1.24 -8.99
C LEU A 142 -4.97 -2.57 -9.66
N PHE A 143 -4.18 -3.61 -9.42
CA PHE A 143 -4.48 -4.95 -9.90
C PHE A 143 -5.84 -5.42 -9.38
N PHE A 144 -6.08 -5.28 -8.07
CA PHE A 144 -7.36 -5.63 -7.44
C PHE A 144 -8.54 -4.90 -8.08
N TRP A 145 -8.47 -3.58 -8.23
CA TRP A 145 -9.55 -2.82 -8.87
C TRP A 145 -9.73 -3.18 -10.35
N GLY A 146 -8.65 -3.53 -11.05
CA GLY A 146 -8.74 -4.13 -12.38
C GLY A 146 -9.51 -5.45 -12.38
N GLN A 147 -9.28 -6.33 -11.39
CA GLN A 147 -10.05 -7.56 -11.23
C GLN A 147 -11.52 -7.27 -10.89
N VAL A 148 -11.81 -6.30 -10.02
CA VAL A 148 -13.18 -5.86 -9.70
C VAL A 148 -13.91 -5.43 -10.97
N ALA A 149 -13.28 -4.58 -11.81
CA ALA A 149 -13.87 -4.13 -13.07
C ALA A 149 -14.20 -5.29 -14.01
N ARG A 150 -13.29 -6.26 -14.14
CA ARG A 150 -13.49 -7.46 -14.97
C ARG A 150 -14.60 -8.37 -14.45
N VAL A 151 -14.69 -8.55 -13.13
CA VAL A 151 -15.77 -9.32 -12.51
C VAL A 151 -17.10 -8.60 -12.65
N ALA A 152 -17.13 -7.27 -12.50
CA ALA A 152 -18.34 -6.47 -12.69
C ALA A 152 -18.89 -6.58 -14.12
N GLN A 153 -18.00 -6.59 -15.13
CA GLN A 153 -18.37 -6.77 -16.55
C GLN A 153 -19.02 -8.13 -16.81
N ASP A 154 -18.41 -9.22 -16.32
CA ASP A 154 -18.90 -10.59 -16.60
C ASP A 154 -20.05 -11.01 -15.66
N ARG A 155 -20.05 -10.55 -14.40
CA ARG A 155 -21.01 -10.92 -13.36
C ARG A 155 -21.20 -9.78 -12.35
N PRO A 156 -22.09 -8.80 -12.61
CA PRO A 156 -22.25 -7.59 -11.77
C PRO A 156 -22.51 -7.87 -10.29
N ARG A 157 -23.29 -8.89 -9.95
CA ARG A 157 -23.54 -9.26 -8.54
C ARG A 157 -22.31 -9.86 -7.84
N GLY A 158 -21.29 -10.28 -8.59
CA GLY A 158 -20.05 -10.85 -8.06
C GLY A 158 -19.13 -9.84 -7.35
N VAL A 159 -19.39 -8.54 -7.52
CA VAL A 159 -18.69 -7.47 -6.79
C VAL A 159 -19.45 -7.00 -5.54
N LEU A 160 -20.66 -7.52 -5.29
CA LEU A 160 -21.39 -7.26 -4.05
C LEU A 160 -20.82 -8.15 -2.95
N SER A 161 -19.70 -7.72 -2.36
CA SER A 161 -18.97 -8.43 -1.31
C SER A 161 -18.67 -7.51 -0.14
N HIS A 162 -18.85 -8.02 1.07
CA HIS A 162 -18.48 -7.30 2.30
C HIS A 162 -16.98 -7.00 2.32
N ARG A 163 -16.16 -7.86 1.71
CA ARG A 163 -14.71 -7.63 1.58
C ARG A 163 -14.41 -6.39 0.73
N ILE A 164 -15.15 -6.16 -0.35
CA ILE A 164 -14.97 -4.96 -1.19
C ILE A 164 -15.39 -3.70 -0.41
N ALA A 165 -16.48 -3.76 0.35
CA ALA A 165 -16.89 -2.67 1.23
C ALA A 165 -15.82 -2.38 2.30
N ILE A 166 -15.22 -3.41 2.91
CA ILE A 166 -14.12 -3.25 3.86
C ILE A 166 -12.90 -2.60 3.19
N VAL A 167 -12.53 -3.02 1.97
CA VAL A 167 -11.41 -2.38 1.23
C VAL A 167 -11.69 -0.89 1.03
N ILE A 168 -12.88 -0.53 0.56
CA ILE A 168 -13.28 0.88 0.38
C ILE A 168 -13.20 1.64 1.71
N LEU A 169 -13.77 1.09 2.78
CA LEU A 169 -13.75 1.73 4.09
C LEU A 169 -12.33 1.92 4.62
N CYS A 170 -11.49 0.89 4.55
CA CYS A 170 -10.09 0.96 4.95
C CYS A 170 -9.33 2.01 4.13
N SER A 171 -9.54 2.08 2.81
CA SER A 171 -8.93 3.12 1.96
C SER A 171 -9.40 4.53 2.34
N LEU A 172 -10.69 4.73 2.61
CA LEU A 172 -11.22 6.03 3.03
C LEU A 172 -10.68 6.46 4.39
N VAL A 173 -10.63 5.55 5.36
CA VAL A 173 -10.05 5.81 6.68
C VAL A 173 -8.56 6.13 6.54
N PHE A 174 -7.80 5.35 5.76
CA PHE A 174 -6.39 5.62 5.49
C PHE A 174 -6.19 7.01 4.88
N MET A 175 -6.97 7.37 3.86
CA MET A 175 -6.89 8.70 3.23
C MET A 175 -7.22 9.82 4.21
N ARG A 176 -8.21 9.64 5.10
CA ARG A 176 -8.52 10.61 6.15
C ARG A 176 -7.38 10.80 7.14
N LEU A 177 -6.70 9.72 7.52
CA LEU A 177 -5.52 9.77 8.41
C LEU A 177 -4.35 10.47 7.72
N LEU A 178 -4.06 10.10 6.48
CA LEU A 178 -2.99 10.69 5.67
C LEU A 178 -3.20 12.20 5.52
N LEU A 179 -4.38 12.61 5.05
CA LEU A 179 -4.69 14.03 4.86
C LEU A 179 -4.72 14.80 6.19
N GLY A 180 -5.14 14.18 7.28
CA GLY A 180 -5.07 14.77 8.62
C GLY A 180 -3.63 15.02 9.08
N ASP A 181 -2.72 14.07 8.83
CA ASP A 181 -1.30 14.20 9.17
C ASP A 181 -0.60 15.34 8.41
N TYR A 182 -1.08 15.66 7.20
CA TYR A 182 -0.63 16.79 6.39
C TYR A 182 -1.44 18.09 6.62
N GLY A 183 -2.35 18.12 7.61
CA GLY A 183 -3.05 19.32 8.03
C GLY A 183 -4.20 19.77 7.12
N TYR A 184 -4.68 18.91 6.23
CA TYR A 184 -5.85 19.22 5.38
C TYR A 184 -7.17 19.21 6.14
N PHE A 185 -7.19 18.63 7.36
CA PHE A 185 -8.35 18.60 8.25
C PHE A 185 -7.91 18.83 9.69
N ALA A 186 -8.75 19.50 10.47
CA ALA A 186 -8.60 19.62 11.93
C ALA A 186 -8.87 18.30 12.67
#